data_AF-A0A968YDP5-F1
#
_entry.id   AF-A0A968YDP5-F1
#
_cell.length_a   1.000
_cell.length_b   1.000
_cell.length_c   1.000
_cell.angle_alpha   90.00
_cell.angle_beta   90.00
_cell.angle_gamma   90.00
#
_symmetry.space_group_name_H-M   'P 1'
#
loop_
_entity.id
_entity.type
_entity.pdbx_description
1 polymer ?
#
loop_
_entity_poly.entity_id
_entity_poly.type
_entity_poly.pdbx_seq_one_letter_code
_entity_poly.pdbx_strand_id
1 'polypeptide(L)'
;MTPYLPQHDRNLDARKAYLERNRKDYNFNRDLLPPLPFLEHVPMRELFSADYVAKRLASMANLPANILVAKIKNFLDPLDTLKEYDELLTLLPKPNVMKHYRTDAAFAEQRLSGCNAMATHQLQTLPENFGVDNALFQGVLGGDVSLEQALKDGQLYFLEHPFLDGIQGGTSKAGRKYMPKTRSLFYWAGGEKNLVPVAIEVKSESGNTIHMYTPKDTPLDWFFAKLCVQVADCNHQELGSHFSFTHAAMGPLAVVTARQLGEHHPISLLLKPHMRFMIFDNDLGRTSFLNPGGPIDDYAAGTLCNLSSG
;
A
#
# COMPACT_ATOMS: atom_id res chain seq x y z
N MET A 1 8.02 -26.38 25.32
CA MET A 1 6.84 -26.49 26.20
C MET A 1 5.88 -27.51 25.61
N THR A 2 5.22 -28.34 26.42
CA THR A 2 4.20 -29.28 25.92
C THR A 2 2.86 -28.55 25.72
N PRO A 3 2.28 -28.54 24.51
CA PRO A 3 1.02 -27.87 24.24
C PRO A 3 -0.19 -28.66 24.77
N TYR A 4 -1.25 -27.98 25.22
CA TYR A 4 -2.50 -28.62 25.64
C TYR A 4 -3.71 -27.69 25.57
N LEU A 5 -4.90 -28.27 25.37
CA LEU A 5 -6.16 -27.52 25.37
C LEU A 5 -6.66 -27.25 26.80
N PRO A 6 -7.49 -26.21 27.03
CA PRO A 6 -7.93 -25.81 28.36
C PRO A 6 -8.60 -26.92 29.19
N GLN A 7 -9.33 -27.85 28.56
CA GLN A 7 -9.97 -28.98 29.24
C GLN A 7 -8.99 -30.07 29.71
N HIS A 8 -7.73 -30.00 29.27
CA HIS A 8 -6.65 -30.91 29.67
C HIS A 8 -5.62 -30.23 30.58
N ASP A 9 -5.89 -29.00 31.00
CA ASP A 9 -5.01 -28.20 31.84
C ASP A 9 -5.01 -28.72 33.28
N ARG A 10 -3.85 -29.14 33.77
CA ARG A 10 -3.67 -29.66 35.14
C ARG A 10 -3.53 -28.53 36.17
N ASN A 11 -3.34 -27.28 35.75
CA ASN A 11 -3.16 -26.13 36.64
C ASN A 11 -4.02 -24.94 36.22
N LEU A 12 -5.32 -25.03 36.53
CA LEU A 12 -6.33 -24.03 36.16
C LEU A 12 -6.04 -22.65 36.76
N ASP A 13 -5.50 -22.57 37.98
CA ASP A 13 -5.23 -21.30 38.64
C ASP A 13 -4.05 -20.57 38.01
N ALA A 14 -2.99 -21.28 37.60
CA ALA A 14 -1.89 -20.68 36.85
C ALA A 14 -2.37 -20.12 35.50
N ARG A 15 -3.21 -20.86 34.76
CA ARG A 15 -3.78 -20.37 33.50
C ARG A 15 -4.68 -19.16 33.70
N LYS A 16 -5.55 -19.16 34.73
CA LYS A 16 -6.37 -18.00 35.07
C LYS A 16 -5.49 -16.79 35.41
N ALA A 17 -4.49 -16.95 36.26
CA ALA A 17 -3.58 -15.87 36.63
C ALA A 17 -2.81 -15.31 35.42
N TYR A 18 -2.36 -16.18 34.50
CA TYR A 18 -1.73 -15.77 33.23
C TYR A 18 -2.66 -14.91 32.39
N LEU A 19 -3.90 -15.39 32.16
CA LEU A 19 -4.88 -14.67 31.36
C LEU A 19 -5.29 -13.34 32.01
N GLU A 20 -5.47 -13.29 33.33
CA GLU A 20 -5.80 -12.06 34.04
C GLU A 20 -4.67 -11.01 33.96
N ARG A 21 -3.40 -11.42 34.05
CA ARG A 21 -2.28 -10.50 33.80
C ARG A 21 -2.30 -9.95 32.37
N ASN A 22 -2.46 -10.82 31.37
CA ASN A 22 -2.52 -10.35 29.99
C ASN A 22 -3.76 -9.47 29.73
N ARG A 23 -4.91 -9.75 30.34
CA ARG A 23 -6.10 -8.91 30.18
C ARG A 23 -5.92 -7.50 30.75
N LYS A 24 -5.06 -7.34 31.76
CA LYS A 24 -4.67 -6.03 32.29
C LYS A 24 -3.67 -5.31 31.40
N ASP A 25 -2.73 -6.03 30.80
CA ASP A 25 -1.65 -5.45 29.99
C ASP A 25 -2.08 -5.10 28.56
N TYR A 26 -3.05 -5.82 27.99
CA TYR A 26 -3.44 -5.67 26.59
C TYR A 26 -4.85 -5.06 26.47
N ASN A 27 -5.01 -3.75 26.68
CA ASN A 27 -6.30 -3.05 26.51
C ASN A 27 -6.44 -2.39 25.13
N PHE A 28 -7.60 -2.56 24.51
CA PHE A 28 -7.91 -1.87 23.26
C PHE A 28 -8.27 -0.41 23.53
N ASN A 29 -7.77 0.48 22.68
CA ASN A 29 -8.19 1.87 22.59
C ASN A 29 -8.54 2.16 21.12
N ARG A 30 -9.78 2.61 20.90
CA ARG A 30 -10.32 2.92 19.56
C ARG A 30 -10.23 4.41 19.21
N ASP A 31 -9.82 5.23 20.16
CA ASP A 31 -9.71 6.68 20.03
C ASP A 31 -8.32 7.08 19.51
N LEU A 32 -7.33 6.18 19.59
CA LEU A 32 -5.98 6.40 19.08
C LEU A 32 -5.92 6.53 17.54
N LEU A 33 -6.81 5.83 16.83
CA LEU A 33 -6.98 5.91 15.37
C LEU A 33 -8.38 5.40 14.97
N PRO A 34 -9.46 6.18 15.17
CA PRO A 34 -10.82 5.70 14.95
C PRO A 34 -11.08 5.24 13.50
N PRO A 35 -11.89 4.17 13.29
CA PRO A 35 -12.51 3.30 14.30
C PRO A 35 -11.64 2.09 14.68
N LEU A 36 -10.35 2.08 14.31
CA LEU A 36 -9.48 0.92 14.41
C LEU A 36 -9.06 0.67 15.87
N PRO A 37 -9.14 -0.58 16.36
CA PRO A 37 -8.71 -0.91 17.71
C PRO A 37 -7.18 -1.07 17.78
N PHE A 38 -6.52 -0.16 18.48
CA PHE A 38 -5.09 -0.23 18.80
C PHE A 38 -4.87 -0.63 20.25
N LEU A 39 -3.63 -0.99 20.60
CA LEU A 39 -3.27 -1.23 21.99
C LEU A 39 -3.04 0.10 22.71
N GLU A 40 -3.64 0.30 23.87
CA GLU A 40 -3.54 1.54 24.65
C GLU A 40 -2.10 1.83 25.09
N HIS A 41 -1.43 0.80 25.62
CA HIS A 41 -0.03 0.85 26.04
C HIS A 41 0.67 -0.42 25.61
N VAL A 42 1.83 -0.28 24.96
CA VAL A 42 2.64 -1.42 24.52
C VAL A 42 3.41 -2.01 25.70
N PRO A 43 3.21 -3.28 26.08
CA PRO A 43 3.98 -3.92 27.13
C PRO A 43 5.45 -4.05 26.73
N MET A 44 6.38 -3.90 27.69
CA MET A 44 7.83 -4.01 27.44
C MET A 44 8.25 -5.31 26.71
N ARG A 45 7.50 -6.40 26.91
CA ARG A 45 7.74 -7.70 26.25
C ARG A 45 7.45 -7.72 24.75
N GLU A 46 6.68 -6.76 24.24
CA GLU A 46 6.37 -6.62 22.81
C GLU A 46 7.37 -5.74 22.06
N LEU A 47 8.26 -5.04 22.78
CA LEU A 47 9.27 -4.19 22.17
C LEU A 47 10.25 -4.99 21.32
N PHE A 48 10.88 -4.30 20.37
CA PHE A 48 11.97 -4.89 19.60
C PHE A 48 13.08 -5.39 20.53
N SER A 49 13.58 -6.59 20.25
CA SER A 49 14.79 -7.10 20.89
C SER A 49 16.01 -6.25 20.49
N ALA A 50 17.02 -6.17 21.35
CA ALA A 50 18.26 -5.44 21.07
C ALA A 50 18.93 -5.85 19.74
N ASP A 51 18.92 -7.16 19.41
CA ASP A 51 19.43 -7.67 18.12
C ASP A 51 18.66 -7.08 16.92
N TYR A 52 17.33 -7.01 17.03
CA TYR A 52 16.49 -6.42 15.98
C TYR A 52 16.76 -4.92 15.83
N VAL A 53 16.89 -4.19 16.94
CA VAL A 53 17.24 -2.77 16.93
C VAL A 53 18.60 -2.54 16.26
N ALA A 54 19.61 -3.34 16.58
CA ALA A 54 20.94 -3.25 15.96
C ALA A 54 20.89 -3.49 14.45
N LYS A 55 20.16 -4.53 14.00
CA LYS A 55 19.97 -4.83 12.57
C LYS A 55 19.23 -3.71 11.84
N ARG A 56 18.17 -3.16 12.45
CA ARG A 56 17.42 -2.03 11.89
C ARG A 56 18.30 -0.81 11.73
N LEU A 57 19.08 -0.43 12.74
CA LEU A 57 20.02 0.69 12.67
C LEU A 57 21.08 0.49 11.59
N ALA A 58 21.66 -0.71 11.49
CA ALA A 58 22.63 -1.04 10.45
C ALA A 58 22.02 -0.90 9.04
N SER A 59 20.77 -1.34 8.83
CA SER A 59 20.08 -1.21 7.54
C SER A 59 19.82 0.24 7.12
N MET A 60 19.74 1.16 8.10
CA MET A 60 19.45 2.58 7.89
C MET A 60 20.72 3.46 7.93
N ALA A 61 21.91 2.89 8.12
CA ALA A 61 23.14 3.64 8.39
C ALA A 61 23.49 4.66 7.29
N ASN A 62 23.21 4.35 6.02
CA ASN A 62 23.50 5.24 4.89
C ASN A 62 22.43 6.31 4.66
N LEU A 63 21.26 6.22 5.30
CA LEU A 63 20.14 7.11 5.04
C LEU A 63 20.44 8.58 5.40
N PRO A 64 21.02 8.92 6.58
CA PRO A 64 21.33 10.31 6.92
C PRO A 64 22.34 10.94 5.95
N ALA A 65 23.38 10.20 5.57
CA ALA A 65 24.36 10.66 4.60
C ALA A 65 23.71 10.86 3.21
N ASN A 66 22.84 9.93 2.79
CA ASN A 66 22.13 10.06 1.52
C ASN A 66 21.23 11.30 1.50
N ILE A 67 20.47 11.53 2.57
CA ILE A 67 19.60 12.73 2.70
C ILE A 67 20.42 14.01 2.63
N LEU A 68 21.57 14.06 3.32
CA LEU A 68 22.45 15.25 3.27
C LEU A 68 22.95 15.51 1.85
N VAL A 69 23.46 14.49 1.17
CA VAL A 69 23.94 14.61 -0.22
C VAL A 69 22.82 15.02 -1.16
N ALA A 70 21.64 14.41 -1.05
CA ALA A 70 20.46 14.75 -1.86
C ALA A 70 20.02 16.20 -1.64
N LYS A 71 20.02 16.69 -0.39
CA LYS A 71 19.68 18.09 -0.08
C LYS A 71 20.70 19.08 -0.64
N ILE A 72 21.99 18.80 -0.52
CA ILE A 72 23.05 19.64 -1.08
C ILE A 72 22.91 19.72 -2.60
N LYS A 73 22.71 18.58 -3.26
CA LYS A 73 22.51 18.52 -4.71
C LYS A 73 21.28 19.31 -5.14
N ASN A 74 20.12 19.04 -4.55
CA ASN A 74 18.88 19.76 -4.87
C ASN A 74 18.95 21.26 -4.55
N PHE A 75 19.81 21.69 -3.63
CA PHE A 75 20.05 23.12 -3.36
C PHE A 75 20.93 23.77 -4.44
N LEU A 76 21.92 23.04 -4.97
CA LEU A 76 22.83 23.53 -6.01
C LEU A 76 22.22 23.44 -7.42
N ASP A 77 21.40 22.41 -7.65
CA ASP A 77 20.75 22.08 -8.91
C ASP A 77 19.34 21.53 -8.61
N PRO A 78 18.32 22.40 -8.54
CA PRO A 78 16.94 22.00 -8.28
C PRO A 78 16.44 20.99 -9.32
N LEU A 79 15.48 20.14 -8.93
CA LEU A 79 14.87 19.17 -9.85
C LEU A 79 14.14 19.87 -11.01
N ASP A 80 14.79 19.92 -12.17
CA ASP A 80 14.31 20.46 -13.45
C ASP A 80 13.93 19.34 -14.43
N THR A 81 14.55 18.15 -14.29
CA THR A 81 14.26 17.00 -15.14
C THR A 81 13.92 15.74 -14.35
N LEU A 82 13.14 14.86 -14.97
CA LEU A 82 12.81 13.55 -14.39
C LEU A 82 14.05 12.69 -14.09
N LYS A 83 15.19 12.94 -14.75
CA LYS A 83 16.43 12.16 -14.54
C LYS A 83 17.06 12.49 -13.20
N GLU A 84 16.90 13.71 -12.69
CA GLU A 84 17.53 14.12 -11.43
C GLU A 84 16.90 13.45 -10.20
N TYR A 85 15.71 12.84 -10.33
CA TYR A 85 15.17 11.95 -9.29
C TYR A 85 16.12 10.79 -8.96
N ASP A 86 16.96 10.37 -9.92
CA ASP A 86 18.01 9.37 -9.68
C ASP A 86 19.05 9.82 -8.65
N GLU A 87 19.21 11.12 -8.48
CA GLU A 87 20.22 11.71 -7.62
C GLU A 87 19.79 11.74 -6.15
N LEU A 88 18.49 11.58 -5.90
CA LEU A 88 17.95 11.43 -4.55
C LEU A 88 18.43 10.15 -3.86
N LEU A 89 18.97 9.18 -4.60
CA LEU A 89 19.45 7.89 -4.12
C LEU A 89 20.97 7.72 -4.28
N THR A 90 21.74 8.81 -4.17
CA THR A 90 23.19 8.81 -4.44
C THR A 90 23.99 7.76 -3.63
N LEU A 91 23.64 7.53 -2.37
CA LEU A 91 24.33 6.56 -1.48
C LEU A 91 23.49 5.31 -1.20
N LEU A 92 22.34 5.16 -1.87
CA LEU A 92 21.44 4.02 -1.72
C LEU A 92 21.43 3.18 -2.99
N PRO A 93 21.13 1.88 -2.91
CA PRO A 93 20.93 1.05 -4.11
C PRO A 93 19.80 1.64 -4.96
N LYS A 94 20.07 1.86 -6.25
CA LYS A 94 19.05 2.34 -7.19
C LYS A 94 18.05 1.23 -7.51
N PRO A 95 16.73 1.46 -7.31
CA PRO A 95 15.70 0.52 -7.74
C PRO A 95 15.80 0.16 -9.24
N ASN A 96 15.63 -1.12 -9.56
CA ASN A 96 15.69 -1.58 -10.95
C ASN A 96 14.67 -0.89 -11.86
N VAL A 97 13.49 -0.55 -11.32
CA VAL A 97 12.41 0.13 -12.06
C VAL A 97 12.85 1.45 -12.70
N MET A 98 13.84 2.14 -12.13
CA MET A 98 14.36 3.41 -12.67
C MET A 98 14.88 3.28 -14.10
N LYS A 99 15.33 2.08 -14.51
CA LYS A 99 15.83 1.83 -15.86
C LYS A 99 14.74 1.88 -16.93
N HIS A 100 13.49 1.62 -16.56
CA HIS A 100 12.41 1.36 -17.51
C HIS A 100 11.03 1.83 -17.07
N TYR A 101 10.91 2.65 -16.01
CA TYR A 101 9.63 3.10 -15.43
C TYR A 101 8.70 3.82 -16.44
N ARG A 102 9.24 4.36 -17.53
CA ARG A 102 8.47 5.02 -18.58
C ARG A 102 7.81 4.06 -19.56
N THR A 103 8.25 2.81 -19.62
CA THR A 103 7.76 1.82 -20.58
C THR A 103 6.40 1.26 -20.17
N ASP A 104 5.59 0.85 -21.13
CA ASP A 104 4.29 0.23 -20.89
C ASP A 104 4.44 -1.16 -20.25
N ALA A 105 5.46 -1.91 -20.65
CA ALA A 105 5.80 -3.20 -20.04
C ALA A 105 6.09 -3.05 -18.53
N ALA A 106 6.92 -2.08 -18.13
CA ALA A 106 7.20 -1.85 -16.71
C ALA A 106 5.99 -1.36 -15.92
N PHE A 107 5.14 -0.54 -16.55
CA PHE A 107 3.90 -0.07 -15.95
C PHE A 107 2.92 -1.22 -15.70
N ALA A 108 2.72 -2.09 -16.68
CA ALA A 108 1.82 -3.23 -16.57
C ALA A 108 2.36 -4.34 -15.66
N GLU A 109 3.66 -4.65 -15.73
CA GLU A 109 4.30 -5.70 -14.91
C GLU A 109 4.15 -5.42 -13.40
N GLN A 110 4.17 -4.14 -13.00
CA GLN A 110 3.93 -3.75 -11.61
C GLN A 110 2.55 -4.19 -11.09
N ARG A 111 1.58 -4.47 -11.95
CA ARG A 111 0.27 -5.01 -11.54
C ARG A 111 0.32 -6.49 -11.18
N LEU A 112 1.34 -7.20 -11.64
CA LEU A 112 1.53 -8.63 -11.44
C LEU A 112 2.59 -8.92 -10.37
N SER A 113 3.63 -8.08 -10.30
CA SER A 113 4.81 -8.33 -9.47
C SER A 113 5.36 -7.07 -8.78
N GLY A 114 4.61 -5.97 -8.78
CA GLY A 114 4.96 -4.75 -8.06
C GLY A 114 4.53 -4.79 -6.59
N CYS A 115 4.58 -3.64 -5.93
CA CYS A 115 4.18 -3.51 -4.51
C CYS A 115 2.69 -3.74 -4.29
N ASN A 116 1.85 -3.58 -5.33
CA ASN A 116 0.40 -3.80 -5.27
C ASN A 116 -0.08 -4.77 -6.35
N ALA A 117 0.34 -6.03 -6.24
CA ALA A 117 -0.09 -7.09 -7.15
C ALA A 117 -1.50 -7.65 -6.85
N MET A 118 -2.28 -6.98 -5.99
CA MET A 118 -3.57 -7.48 -5.49
C MET A 118 -4.79 -6.73 -6.03
N ALA A 119 -4.59 -5.55 -6.63
CA ALA A 119 -5.69 -4.67 -7.04
C ALA A 119 -6.22 -4.95 -8.47
N THR A 120 -5.39 -5.51 -9.35
CA THR A 120 -5.79 -5.83 -10.72
C THR A 120 -6.58 -7.14 -10.76
N HIS A 121 -7.69 -7.14 -11.49
CA HIS A 121 -8.59 -8.29 -11.60
C HIS A 121 -9.06 -8.50 -13.04
N GLN A 122 -9.42 -9.73 -13.39
CA GLN A 122 -9.98 -10.05 -14.70
C GLN A 122 -11.41 -9.53 -14.82
N LEU A 123 -11.77 -8.93 -15.95
CA LEU A 123 -13.14 -8.52 -16.23
C LEU A 123 -14.00 -9.69 -16.68
N GLN A 124 -15.22 -9.76 -16.13
CA GLN A 124 -16.29 -10.61 -16.64
C GLN A 124 -17.23 -9.84 -17.57
N THR A 125 -17.41 -8.54 -17.31
CA THR A 125 -18.17 -7.59 -18.12
C THR A 125 -17.44 -6.26 -18.11
N LEU A 126 -17.55 -5.49 -19.20
CA LEU A 126 -17.08 -4.11 -19.20
C LEU A 126 -17.98 -3.24 -18.31
N PRO A 127 -17.41 -2.36 -17.47
CA PRO A 127 -18.22 -1.41 -16.71
C PRO A 127 -19.01 -0.49 -17.65
N GLU A 128 -20.33 -0.35 -17.43
CA GLU A 128 -21.25 0.37 -18.34
C GLU A 128 -20.82 1.80 -18.66
N ASN A 129 -20.13 2.46 -17.72
CA ASN A 129 -19.67 3.83 -17.84
C ASN A 129 -18.17 3.95 -18.16
N PHE A 130 -17.52 2.89 -18.64
CA PHE A 130 -16.11 2.93 -19.04
C PHE A 130 -16.02 3.04 -20.57
N GLY A 131 -15.61 4.21 -21.07
CA GLY A 131 -15.75 4.62 -22.47
C GLY A 131 -14.81 3.94 -23.49
N VAL A 132 -14.47 2.66 -23.30
CA VAL A 132 -13.69 1.88 -24.26
C VAL A 132 -14.63 1.08 -25.15
N ASP A 133 -14.62 1.37 -26.44
CA ASP A 133 -15.31 0.60 -27.46
C ASP A 133 -14.35 -0.29 -28.27
N ASN A 134 -14.92 -1.09 -29.18
CA ASN A 134 -14.14 -2.01 -30.00
C ASN A 134 -13.17 -1.28 -30.95
N ALA A 135 -13.52 -0.08 -31.43
CA ALA A 135 -12.68 0.69 -32.34
C ALA A 135 -11.43 1.21 -31.62
N LEU A 136 -11.58 1.74 -30.40
CA LEU A 136 -10.45 2.16 -29.56
C LEU A 136 -9.56 0.97 -29.24
N PHE A 137 -10.15 -0.14 -28.79
CA PHE A 137 -9.42 -1.35 -28.42
C PHE A 137 -8.57 -1.89 -29.56
N GLN A 138 -9.17 -2.06 -30.75
CA GLN A 138 -8.49 -2.50 -31.96
C GLN A 138 -7.43 -1.50 -32.44
N GLY A 139 -7.70 -0.20 -32.33
CA GLY A 139 -6.75 0.86 -32.70
C GLY A 139 -5.47 0.82 -31.85
N VAL A 140 -5.57 0.43 -30.58
CA VAL A 140 -4.41 0.25 -29.70
C VAL A 140 -3.65 -1.04 -30.03
N LEU A 141 -4.35 -2.17 -30.17
CA LEU A 141 -3.73 -3.50 -30.32
C LEU A 141 -3.37 -3.90 -31.76
N GLY A 142 -3.85 -3.19 -32.78
CA GLY A 142 -3.52 -3.47 -34.19
C GLY A 142 -4.56 -4.25 -34.98
N GLY A 143 -5.84 -4.24 -34.57
CA GLY A 143 -6.97 -4.67 -35.41
C GLY A 143 -7.39 -6.15 -35.34
N ASP A 144 -6.49 -7.05 -34.97
CA ASP A 144 -6.74 -8.50 -35.08
C ASP A 144 -7.59 -9.09 -33.94
N VAL A 145 -7.77 -8.37 -32.83
CA VAL A 145 -8.48 -8.84 -31.63
C VAL A 145 -9.67 -7.94 -31.35
N SER A 146 -10.89 -8.50 -31.33
CA SER A 146 -12.08 -7.74 -30.93
C SER A 146 -12.17 -7.66 -29.41
N LEU A 147 -12.75 -6.55 -28.91
CA LEU A 147 -12.97 -6.32 -27.49
C LEU A 147 -13.87 -7.39 -26.87
N GLU A 148 -14.93 -7.79 -27.59
CA GLU A 148 -15.86 -8.83 -27.16
C GLU A 148 -15.17 -10.20 -27.05
N GLN A 149 -14.34 -10.55 -28.04
CA GLN A 149 -13.62 -11.82 -28.04
C GLN A 149 -12.59 -11.85 -26.90
N ALA A 150 -11.81 -10.78 -26.72
CA ALA A 150 -10.86 -10.66 -25.62
C ALA A 150 -11.54 -10.76 -24.24
N LEU A 151 -12.74 -10.19 -24.08
CA LEU A 151 -13.53 -10.33 -22.86
C LEU A 151 -13.96 -11.79 -22.65
N LYS A 152 -14.51 -12.42 -23.69
CA LYS A 152 -14.97 -13.82 -23.67
C LYS A 152 -13.85 -14.81 -23.36
N ASP A 153 -12.64 -14.53 -23.85
CA ASP A 153 -11.45 -15.35 -23.62
C ASP A 153 -10.77 -15.06 -22.28
N GLY A 154 -11.32 -14.15 -21.47
CA GLY A 154 -10.77 -13.79 -20.16
C GLY A 154 -9.44 -13.05 -20.25
N GLN A 155 -9.18 -12.32 -21.33
CA GLN A 155 -7.92 -11.63 -21.56
C GLN A 155 -7.94 -10.17 -21.12
N LEU A 156 -9.08 -9.65 -20.65
CA LEU A 156 -9.19 -8.27 -20.18
C LEU A 156 -9.05 -8.18 -18.67
N TYR A 157 -8.17 -7.29 -18.24
CA TYR A 157 -7.89 -7.03 -16.83
C TYR A 157 -8.10 -5.56 -16.52
N PHE A 158 -8.56 -5.28 -15.31
CA PHE A 158 -8.96 -3.94 -14.89
C PHE A 158 -8.30 -3.57 -13.58
N LEU A 159 -7.94 -2.30 -13.48
CA LEU A 159 -7.45 -1.69 -12.26
C LEU A 159 -8.29 -0.46 -11.96
N GLU A 160 -8.90 -0.47 -10.78
CA GLU A 160 -9.56 0.68 -10.18
C GLU A 160 -9.40 0.62 -8.66
N HIS A 161 -9.49 1.78 -8.00
CA HIS A 161 -9.28 1.90 -6.56
C HIS A 161 -10.50 2.55 -5.89
N PRO A 162 -11.63 1.84 -5.76
CA PRO A 162 -12.87 2.40 -5.22
C PRO A 162 -12.71 2.90 -3.77
N PHE A 163 -11.74 2.38 -3.01
CA PHE A 163 -11.42 2.88 -1.66
C PHE A 163 -10.91 4.32 -1.63
N LEU A 164 -10.49 4.86 -2.78
CA LEU A 164 -10.07 6.26 -2.91
C LEU A 164 -11.26 7.18 -3.24
N ASP A 165 -12.45 6.61 -3.50
CA ASP A 165 -13.65 7.40 -3.73
C ASP A 165 -14.03 8.16 -2.46
N GLY A 166 -14.08 9.49 -2.56
CA GLY A 166 -14.36 10.39 -1.45
C GLY A 166 -13.12 10.95 -0.77
N ILE A 167 -11.93 10.38 -0.99
CA ILE A 167 -10.68 10.94 -0.48
C ILE A 167 -10.32 12.20 -1.28
N GLN A 168 -10.17 13.33 -0.59
CA GLN A 168 -9.78 14.60 -1.19
C GLN A 168 -8.26 14.76 -1.19
N GLY A 169 -7.74 15.50 -2.17
CA GLY A 169 -6.33 15.91 -2.19
C GLY A 169 -5.96 16.74 -0.96
N GLY A 170 -4.80 16.43 -0.38
CA GLY A 170 -4.25 17.12 0.78
C GLY A 170 -3.51 18.41 0.45
N THR A 171 -2.82 18.94 1.45
CA THR A 171 -1.92 20.09 1.32
C THR A 171 -0.56 19.74 1.91
N SER A 172 0.48 20.36 1.38
CA SER A 172 1.83 20.31 1.96
C SER A 172 2.43 21.70 1.95
N LYS A 173 3.64 21.83 2.50
CA LYS A 173 4.45 23.05 2.37
C LYS A 173 4.72 23.45 0.92
N ALA A 174 4.71 22.50 -0.02
CA ALA A 174 4.92 22.73 -1.44
C ALA A 174 3.64 23.14 -2.20
N GLY A 175 2.47 23.03 -1.56
CA GLY A 175 1.18 23.41 -2.15
C GLY A 175 0.12 22.32 -2.05
N ARG A 176 -0.94 22.50 -2.84
CA ARG A 176 -2.07 21.56 -2.94
C ARG A 176 -1.63 20.27 -3.62
N LYS A 177 -2.07 19.15 -3.06
CA LYS A 177 -1.95 17.81 -3.63
C LYS A 177 -3.26 17.41 -4.29
N TYR A 178 -3.21 16.40 -5.14
CA TYR A 178 -4.36 15.92 -5.88
C TYR A 178 -4.43 14.41 -5.77
N MET A 179 -5.63 13.88 -5.52
CA MET A 179 -5.90 12.44 -5.55
C MET A 179 -6.53 12.07 -6.89
N PRO A 180 -5.78 11.50 -7.85
CA PRO A 180 -6.34 11.11 -9.13
C PRO A 180 -7.30 9.93 -8.94
N LYS A 181 -8.41 9.97 -9.67
CA LYS A 181 -9.35 8.85 -9.76
C LYS A 181 -9.18 8.22 -11.13
N THR A 182 -8.67 6.99 -11.15
CA THR A 182 -8.30 6.32 -12.39
C THR A 182 -8.95 4.96 -12.55
N ARG A 183 -9.27 4.61 -13.79
CA ARG A 183 -9.67 3.26 -14.19
C ARG A 183 -8.83 2.84 -15.40
N SER A 184 -8.17 1.70 -15.31
CA SER A 184 -7.21 1.26 -16.34
C SER A 184 -7.58 -0.10 -16.88
N LEU A 185 -7.65 -0.22 -18.20
CA LEU A 185 -7.85 -1.48 -18.91
C LEU A 185 -6.52 -2.01 -19.42
N PHE A 186 -6.32 -3.30 -19.23
CA PHE A 186 -5.19 -4.05 -19.73
C PHE A 186 -5.66 -5.26 -20.53
N TYR A 187 -4.85 -5.67 -21.50
CA TYR A 187 -5.04 -6.88 -22.30
C TYR A 187 -3.89 -7.86 -22.03
N TRP A 188 -4.22 -9.13 -21.83
CA TRP A 188 -3.26 -10.21 -21.73
C TRP A 188 -2.92 -10.76 -23.11
N ALA A 189 -1.75 -10.39 -23.63
CA ALA A 189 -1.25 -10.90 -24.89
C ALA A 189 -0.56 -12.26 -24.65
N GLY A 190 -1.38 -13.32 -24.67
CA GLY A 190 -0.94 -14.68 -24.29
C GLY A 190 0.25 -15.23 -25.08
N GLY A 191 0.44 -14.80 -26.33
CA GLY A 191 1.63 -15.17 -27.13
C GLY A 191 2.94 -14.59 -26.59
N GLU A 192 2.91 -13.35 -26.10
CA GLU A 192 4.06 -12.66 -25.52
C GLU A 192 4.16 -12.84 -24.00
N LYS A 193 3.12 -13.42 -23.37
CA LYS A 193 3.02 -13.65 -21.92
C LYS A 193 3.21 -12.38 -21.10
N ASN A 194 2.67 -11.27 -21.59
CA ASN A 194 2.74 -9.97 -20.95
C ASN A 194 1.35 -9.34 -20.84
N LEU A 195 1.24 -8.46 -19.85
CA LEU A 195 0.10 -7.58 -19.69
C LEU A 195 0.39 -6.28 -20.44
N VAL A 196 -0.55 -5.81 -21.27
CA VAL A 196 -0.41 -4.62 -22.11
C VAL A 196 -1.45 -3.58 -21.68
N PRO A 197 -1.07 -2.33 -21.37
CA PRO A 197 -2.04 -1.29 -21.05
C PRO A 197 -2.76 -0.84 -22.32
N VAL A 198 -4.09 -0.77 -22.26
CA VAL A 198 -4.94 -0.41 -23.40
C VAL A 198 -5.43 1.02 -23.27
N ALA A 199 -6.00 1.36 -22.11
CA ALA A 199 -6.62 2.65 -21.88
C ALA A 199 -6.59 3.01 -20.40
N ILE A 200 -6.47 4.31 -20.11
CA ILE A 200 -6.55 4.87 -18.77
C ILE A 200 -7.58 6.00 -18.81
N GLU A 201 -8.64 5.83 -18.04
CA GLU A 201 -9.56 6.90 -17.74
C GLU A 201 -9.06 7.66 -16.50
N VAL A 202 -8.96 8.99 -16.59
CA VAL A 202 -8.65 9.87 -15.47
C VAL A 202 -9.84 10.81 -15.25
N LYS A 203 -10.40 10.81 -14.05
CA LYS A 203 -11.47 11.73 -13.65
C LYS A 203 -10.90 12.89 -12.84
N SER A 204 -11.43 14.09 -13.08
CA SER A 204 -11.15 15.25 -12.23
C SER A 204 -11.62 15.02 -10.80
N GLU A 205 -11.07 15.75 -9.83
CA GLU A 205 -11.51 15.64 -8.43
C GLU A 205 -13.01 15.94 -8.26
N SER A 206 -13.54 16.90 -9.03
CA SER A 206 -14.97 17.23 -9.08
C SER A 206 -15.83 16.13 -9.70
N GLY A 207 -15.24 15.18 -10.43
CA GLY A 207 -15.93 14.12 -11.16
C GLY A 207 -16.64 14.59 -12.43
N ASN A 208 -16.62 15.89 -12.72
CA ASN A 208 -17.35 16.48 -13.85
C ASN A 208 -16.65 16.28 -15.20
N THR A 209 -15.34 16.03 -15.17
CA THR A 209 -14.55 15.86 -16.39
C THR A 209 -13.87 14.50 -16.36
N ILE A 210 -14.04 13.76 -17.44
CA ILE A 210 -13.45 12.44 -17.65
C ILE A 210 -12.62 12.51 -18.92
N HIS A 211 -11.35 12.13 -18.83
CA HIS A 211 -10.45 12.04 -19.97
C HIS A 211 -10.02 10.58 -20.16
N MET A 212 -10.16 10.09 -21.38
CA MET A 212 -9.65 8.78 -21.78
C MET A 212 -8.31 8.96 -22.49
N TYR A 213 -7.30 8.23 -22.02
CA TYR A 213 -5.96 8.21 -22.60
C TYR A 213 -5.61 6.79 -23.06
N THR A 214 -4.80 6.70 -24.09
CA THR A 214 -4.31 5.46 -24.71
C THR A 214 -2.81 5.59 -25.02
N PRO A 215 -2.11 4.47 -25.27
CA PRO A 215 -0.74 4.52 -25.77
C PRO A 215 -0.54 5.24 -27.12
N LYS A 216 -1.63 5.59 -27.83
CA LYS A 216 -1.59 6.30 -29.11
C LYS A 216 -1.67 7.83 -28.96
N ASP A 217 -1.97 8.33 -27.76
CA ASP A 217 -1.91 9.75 -27.46
C ASP A 217 -0.47 10.26 -27.46
N THR A 218 -0.29 11.57 -27.27
CA THR A 218 1.07 12.12 -27.22
C THR A 218 1.88 11.44 -26.11
N PRO A 219 3.21 11.25 -26.29
CA PRO A 219 4.02 10.57 -25.28
C PRO A 219 3.90 11.19 -23.87
N LEU A 220 3.68 12.50 -23.79
CA LEU A 220 3.53 13.21 -22.53
C LEU A 220 2.16 12.96 -21.88
N ASP A 221 1.07 12.99 -22.66
CA ASP A 221 -0.28 12.73 -22.16
C ASP A 221 -0.41 11.29 -21.65
N TRP A 222 0.11 10.33 -22.41
CA TRP A 222 0.11 8.92 -21.98
C TRP A 222 0.95 8.69 -20.73
N PHE A 223 2.12 9.34 -20.65
CA PHE A 223 2.96 9.27 -19.45
C PHE A 223 2.27 9.91 -18.23
N PHE A 224 1.58 11.05 -18.42
CA PHE A 224 0.77 11.69 -17.38
C PHE A 224 -0.33 10.76 -16.87
N ALA A 225 -1.09 10.12 -17.77
CA ALA A 225 -2.14 9.18 -17.38
C ALA A 225 -1.59 8.01 -16.55
N LYS A 226 -0.44 7.44 -16.94
CA LYS A 226 0.24 6.40 -16.16
C LYS A 226 0.70 6.92 -14.79
N LEU A 227 1.21 8.15 -14.69
CA LEU A 227 1.57 8.76 -13.41
C LEU A 227 0.35 8.92 -12.49
N CYS A 228 -0.81 9.33 -13.02
CA CYS A 228 -2.04 9.38 -12.24
C CYS A 228 -2.40 8.01 -11.65
N VAL A 229 -2.28 6.94 -12.43
CA VAL A 229 -2.48 5.57 -11.95
C VAL A 229 -1.46 5.20 -10.87
N GLN A 230 -0.17 5.56 -11.05
CA GLN A 230 0.85 5.30 -10.02
C GLN A 230 0.54 6.04 -8.70
N VAL A 231 0.05 7.27 -8.76
CA VAL A 231 -0.33 8.03 -7.56
C VAL A 231 -1.50 7.36 -6.85
N ALA A 232 -2.56 7.02 -7.57
CA ALA A 232 -3.71 6.30 -7.02
C ALA A 232 -3.28 4.95 -6.41
N ASP A 233 -2.53 4.17 -7.16
CA ASP A 233 -2.07 2.84 -6.76
C ASP A 233 -1.14 2.88 -5.55
N CYS A 234 -0.24 3.86 -5.45
CA CYS A 234 0.62 4.07 -4.29
C CYS A 234 -0.18 4.40 -3.02
N ASN A 235 -1.18 5.29 -3.12
CA ASN A 235 -2.02 5.63 -1.98
C ASN A 235 -2.85 4.43 -1.51
N HIS A 236 -3.43 3.68 -2.45
CA HIS A 236 -4.17 2.46 -2.12
C HIS A 236 -3.25 1.35 -1.58
N GLN A 237 -2.04 1.22 -2.13
CA GLN A 237 -1.08 0.22 -1.67
C GLN A 237 -0.68 0.48 -0.23
N GLU A 238 -0.25 1.70 0.11
CA GLU A 238 0.28 1.98 1.45
C GLU A 238 -0.80 1.93 2.53
N LEU A 239 -1.96 2.57 2.31
CA LEU A 239 -3.01 2.66 3.33
C LEU A 239 -3.99 1.48 3.28
N GLY A 240 -4.26 0.93 2.10
CA GLY A 240 -5.14 -0.21 1.90
C GLY A 240 -4.39 -1.53 2.04
N SER A 241 -3.68 -1.93 0.99
CA SER A 241 -3.10 -3.28 0.90
C SER A 241 -2.03 -3.57 1.95
N HIS A 242 -1.20 -2.58 2.29
CA HIS A 242 -0.16 -2.69 3.30
C HIS A 242 -0.73 -2.43 4.69
N PHE A 243 -1.02 -1.18 5.05
CA PHE A 243 -1.45 -0.87 6.42
C PHE A 243 -2.75 -1.58 6.84
N SER A 244 -3.82 -1.48 6.05
CA SER A 244 -5.12 -2.01 6.49
C SER A 244 -5.15 -3.53 6.51
N PHE A 245 -4.71 -4.20 5.42
CA PHE A 245 -4.82 -5.66 5.30
C PHE A 245 -3.69 -6.44 5.98
N THR A 246 -2.62 -5.78 6.43
CA THR A 246 -1.57 -6.42 7.24
C THR A 246 -1.59 -5.88 8.67
N HIS A 247 -1.13 -4.66 8.90
CA HIS A 247 -0.96 -4.09 10.25
C HIS A 247 -2.28 -3.98 11.02
N ALA A 248 -3.27 -3.28 10.47
CA ALA A 248 -4.54 -3.02 11.17
C ALA A 248 -5.38 -4.28 11.34
N ALA A 249 -5.35 -5.21 10.37
CA ALA A 249 -6.05 -6.49 10.46
C ALA A 249 -5.39 -7.45 11.48
N MET A 250 -4.05 -7.51 11.52
CA MET A 250 -3.31 -8.46 12.37
C MET A 250 -3.12 -7.98 13.80
N GLY A 251 -3.04 -6.66 14.05
CA GLY A 251 -2.87 -6.09 15.39
C GLY A 251 -3.90 -6.62 16.41
N PRO A 252 -5.21 -6.58 16.11
CA PRO A 252 -6.24 -7.10 17.00
C PRO A 252 -6.13 -8.61 17.24
N LEU A 253 -5.68 -9.38 16.26
CA LEU A 253 -5.42 -10.81 16.43
C LEU A 253 -4.28 -11.07 17.41
N ALA A 254 -3.21 -10.26 17.38
CA ALA A 254 -2.12 -10.34 18.35
C ALA A 254 -2.62 -10.02 19.78
N VAL A 255 -3.41 -8.96 19.92
CA VAL A 255 -4.00 -8.56 21.21
C VAL A 255 -4.92 -9.65 21.76
N VAL A 256 -5.84 -10.19 20.95
CA VAL A 256 -6.78 -11.24 21.39
C VAL A 256 -6.05 -12.54 21.71
N THR A 257 -5.04 -12.90 20.93
CA THR A 257 -4.19 -14.08 21.19
C THR A 257 -3.57 -14.00 22.58
N ALA A 258 -3.03 -12.84 22.98
CA ALA A 258 -2.47 -12.65 24.31
C ALA A 258 -3.56 -12.66 25.41
N ARG A 259 -4.72 -12.05 25.17
CA ARG A 259 -5.81 -11.91 26.16
C ARG A 259 -6.59 -13.19 26.44
N GLN A 260 -6.70 -14.10 25.47
CA GLN A 260 -7.66 -15.21 25.53
C GLN A 260 -7.02 -16.59 25.50
N LEU A 261 -5.80 -16.74 24.97
CA LEU A 261 -5.16 -18.03 24.87
C LEU A 261 -4.09 -18.20 25.95
N GLY A 262 -4.19 -19.28 26.73
CA GLY A 262 -3.22 -19.59 27.78
C GLY A 262 -1.82 -19.83 27.21
N GLU A 263 -0.80 -19.72 28.06
CA GLU A 263 0.61 -19.81 27.67
C GLU A 263 0.94 -21.07 26.85
N HIS A 264 0.36 -22.21 27.23
CA HIS A 264 0.56 -23.52 26.61
C HIS A 264 -0.50 -23.88 25.55
N HIS A 265 -1.42 -22.96 25.22
CA HIS A 265 -2.46 -23.24 24.24
C HIS A 265 -1.83 -23.48 22.85
N PRO A 266 -2.15 -24.57 22.14
CA PRO A 266 -1.53 -24.90 20.85
C PRO A 266 -1.60 -23.75 19.85
N ILE A 267 -2.77 -23.09 19.74
CA ILE A 267 -2.95 -21.93 18.85
C ILE A 267 -2.12 -20.71 19.31
N SER A 268 -1.93 -20.48 20.61
CA SER A 268 -1.07 -19.39 21.08
C SER A 268 0.38 -19.63 20.66
N LEU A 269 0.87 -20.86 20.86
CA LEU A 269 2.23 -21.26 20.49
C LEU A 269 2.45 -21.22 18.97
N LEU A 270 1.42 -21.57 18.19
CA LEU A 270 1.44 -21.46 16.74
C LEU A 270 1.50 -20.00 16.27
N LEU A 271 0.67 -19.12 16.83
CA LEU A 271 0.52 -17.75 16.32
C LEU A 271 1.59 -16.78 16.82
N LYS A 272 2.10 -16.95 18.05
CA LYS A 272 3.06 -16.03 18.68
C LYS A 272 4.27 -15.68 17.78
N PRO A 273 4.95 -16.64 17.13
CA PRO A 273 6.07 -16.32 16.23
C PRO A 273 5.67 -15.41 15.07
N HIS A 274 4.46 -15.54 14.53
CA HIS A 274 3.95 -14.76 13.40
C HIS A 274 3.48 -13.35 13.79
N MET A 275 3.32 -13.09 15.10
CA MET A 275 2.87 -11.81 15.65
C MET A 275 3.99 -11.06 16.37
N ARG A 276 5.21 -11.61 16.37
CA ARG A 276 6.37 -11.02 17.06
C ARG A 276 6.58 -9.60 16.55
N PHE A 277 6.63 -8.65 17.49
CA PHE A 277 6.79 -7.21 17.27
C PHE A 277 5.63 -6.49 16.59
N MET A 278 4.57 -7.18 16.16
CA MET A 278 3.42 -6.58 15.47
C MET A 278 2.80 -5.43 16.25
N ILE A 279 2.62 -5.60 17.56
CA ILE A 279 1.98 -4.60 18.43
C ILE A 279 2.84 -3.34 18.54
N PHE A 280 4.15 -3.49 18.74
CA PHE A 280 5.03 -2.33 18.86
C PHE A 280 5.24 -1.62 17.52
N ASP A 281 5.35 -2.37 16.44
CA ASP A 281 5.51 -1.79 15.10
C ASP A 281 4.26 -1.02 14.66
N ASN A 282 3.06 -1.54 14.97
CA ASN A 282 1.81 -0.81 14.77
C ASN A 282 1.75 0.51 15.58
N ASP A 283 2.22 0.51 16.83
CA ASP A 283 2.27 1.72 17.64
C ASP A 283 3.27 2.74 17.10
N LEU A 284 4.44 2.29 16.62
CA LEU A 284 5.39 3.15 15.91
C LEU A 284 4.80 3.71 14.61
N GLY A 285 4.12 2.89 13.82
CA GLY A 285 3.44 3.34 12.61
C GLY A 285 2.40 4.42 12.92
N ARG A 286 1.60 4.23 13.97
CA ARG A 286 0.62 5.23 14.41
C ARG A 286 1.28 6.53 14.87
N THR A 287 2.33 6.46 15.68
CA THR A 287 2.92 7.63 16.36
C THR A 287 3.96 8.39 15.55
N SER A 288 4.57 7.72 14.56
CA SER A 288 5.70 8.26 13.78
C SER A 288 5.46 8.31 12.27
N PHE A 289 4.36 7.71 11.78
CA PHE A 289 4.08 7.62 10.35
C PHE A 289 2.71 8.19 9.98
N LEU A 290 1.65 7.75 10.68
CA LEU A 290 0.25 8.13 10.46
C LEU A 290 -0.21 9.30 11.33
N ASN A 291 0.67 9.84 12.17
CA ASN A 291 0.35 10.99 13.00
C ASN A 291 0.18 12.26 12.14
N PRO A 292 -0.62 13.24 12.57
CA PRO A 292 -0.69 14.54 11.92
C PRO A 292 0.70 15.18 11.78
N GLY A 293 1.01 15.73 10.60
CA GLY A 293 2.33 16.25 10.24
C GLY A 293 3.43 15.18 10.14
N GLY A 294 3.07 13.89 10.17
CA GLY A 294 3.96 12.77 9.93
C GLY A 294 4.18 12.50 8.45
N PRO A 295 5.01 11.50 8.12
CA PRO A 295 5.34 11.11 6.75
C PRO A 295 4.13 10.94 5.83
N ILE A 296 3.11 10.18 6.21
CA ILE A 296 1.93 9.96 5.33
C ILE A 296 1.23 11.28 5.03
N ASP A 297 1.05 12.14 6.03
CA ASP A 297 0.46 13.48 5.85
C ASP A 297 1.27 14.33 4.87
N ASP A 298 2.60 14.18 4.90
CA ASP A 298 3.53 14.94 4.06
C ASP A 298 3.62 14.45 2.61
N TYR A 299 3.66 13.13 2.34
CA TYR A 299 3.88 12.62 0.98
C TYR A 299 2.65 11.97 0.31
N ALA A 300 1.68 11.46 1.07
CA ALA A 300 0.48 10.86 0.46
C ALA A 300 -0.36 11.95 -0.23
N ALA A 301 -1.14 11.55 -1.23
CA ALA A 301 -1.95 12.47 -2.01
C ALA A 301 -3.20 12.92 -1.24
N GLY A 302 -3.81 12.01 -0.48
CA GLY A 302 -5.02 12.28 0.28
C GLY A 302 -4.75 13.05 1.57
N THR A 303 -5.73 13.82 2.04
CA THR A 303 -5.69 14.34 3.42
C THR A 303 -5.77 13.18 4.40
N LEU A 304 -4.92 13.18 5.43
CA LEU A 304 -5.31 12.52 6.68
C LEU A 304 -6.49 13.31 7.25
N CYS A 305 -7.65 12.66 7.41
CA CYS A 305 -8.74 13.29 8.13
C CYS A 305 -8.22 13.73 9.51
N ASN A 306 -8.51 14.97 9.91
CA ASN A 306 -8.15 15.47 11.23
C ASN A 306 -8.68 14.48 12.29
N LEU A 307 -7.79 13.67 12.85
CA LEU A 307 -8.04 12.86 14.04
C LEU A 307 -8.18 13.72 15.30
N SER A 308 -8.22 15.06 15.13
CA SER A 308 -8.19 16.10 16.16
C SER A 308 -9.52 16.84 16.32
N SER A 309 -10.64 16.19 16.03
CA SER A 309 -11.98 16.70 16.39
C SER A 309 -12.81 15.61 17.06
N GLY A 310 -12.46 15.34 18.33
CA GLY A 310 -13.22 14.61 19.33
C GLY A 310 -12.84 15.15 20.70
#